data_AF-B7PSA9-F1
#
_entry.id   AF-B7PSA9-F1
#
_cell.length_a   1.000
_cell.length_b   1.000
_cell.length_c   1.000
_cell.angle_alpha   90.00
_cell.angle_beta   90.00
_cell.angle_gamma   90.00
#
_symmetry.space_group_name_H-M   'P 1'
#
loop_
_entity.id
_entity.type
_entity.pdbx_description
1 polymer ?
#
loop_
_entity_poly.entity_id
_entity_poly.type
_entity_poly.pdbx_seq_one_letter_code
_entity_poly.pdbx_strand_id
1 'polypeptide(L)' 'MEDNHDLEIDLDELLDMESDHRRRDFLRAKLVGAKQSRDRVEMFIEELMQRAKTL' A
#
# COMPACT_ATOMS: atom_id res chain seq x y z
N MET A 1 -5.31 22.18 -11.55
CA MET A 1 -4.57 20.95 -11.92
C MET A 1 -4.94 19.94 -10.87
N GLU A 2 -5.87 19.04 -11.18
CA GLU A 2 -6.18 17.90 -10.31
C GLU A 2 -4.97 16.97 -10.39
N ASP A 3 -4.09 17.10 -9.40
CA ASP A 3 -2.99 16.17 -9.19
C ASP A 3 -3.63 14.88 -8.66
N ASN A 4 -4.08 14.06 -9.61
CA ASN A 4 -4.69 12.78 -9.36
C ASN A 4 -3.56 11.84 -8.95
N HIS A 5 -3.17 11.88 -7.68
CA HIS A 5 -2.21 10.96 -7.07
C HIS A 5 -2.83 9.56 -6.89
N ASP A 6 -3.51 9.07 -7.94
CA ASP A 6 -3.92 7.68 -8.03
C ASP A 6 -2.63 6.86 -8.21
N LEU A 7 -2.17 6.29 -7.10
CA LEU A 7 -1.08 5.35 -7.09
C LEU A 7 -1.63 3.99 -7.50
N GLU A 8 -1.25 3.55 -8.70
CA GLU A 8 -1.44 2.17 -9.11
C GLU A 8 -0.49 1.27 -8.31
N ILE A 9 -1.07 0.28 -7.64
CA ILE A 9 -0.35 -0.70 -6.84
C ILE A 9 -0.60 -2.06 -7.48
N ASP A 10 0.46 -2.69 -8.00
CA ASP A 10 0.41 -4.02 -8.56
C ASP A 10 0.24 -5.07 -7.45
N LEU A 11 -0.88 -5.79 -7.48
CA LEU A 11 -1.19 -6.82 -6.50
C LEU A 11 -0.28 -8.04 -6.66
N ASP A 12 0.09 -8.41 -7.88
CA ASP A 12 1.01 -9.53 -8.12
C ASP A 12 2.40 -9.25 -7.52
N GLU A 13 2.91 -8.01 -7.64
CA GLU A 13 4.18 -7.62 -7.03
C GLU A 13 4.12 -7.74 -5.50
N LEU A 14 3.01 -7.34 -4.87
CA LEU A 14 2.78 -7.55 -3.44
C LEU A 14 2.72 -9.04 -3.08
N LEU A 15 2.07 -9.86 -3.89
CA LEU A 15 1.95 -11.31 -3.65
C LEU A 15 3.28 -12.04 -3.78
N ASP A 16 4.14 -11.62 -4.72
CA ASP A 16 5.49 -12.15 -4.91
C ASP A 16 6.47 -11.73 -3.80
N MET A 17 6.18 -10.69 -3.03
CA MET A 17 7.03 -10.31 -1.90
C MET A 17 7.01 -11.39 -0.81
N GLU A 18 8.19 -11.96 -0.55
CA GLU A 18 8.42 -13.04 0.43
C GLU A 18 8.09 -12.68 1.89
N SER A 19 7.84 -11.41 2.23
CA SER A 19 7.64 -10.98 3.62
C SER A 19 6.68 -9.80 3.77
N ASP A 20 5.80 -9.89 4.76
CA ASP A 20 4.88 -8.82 5.14
C ASP A 20 5.58 -7.52 5.48
N HIS A 21 6.74 -7.59 6.14
CA HIS A 21 7.55 -6.41 6.44
C HIS A 21 7.95 -5.65 5.17
N ARG A 22 8.36 -6.36 4.10
CA ARG A 22 8.70 -5.74 2.82
C ARG A 22 7.46 -5.15 2.13
N ARG A 23 6.33 -5.87 2.16
CA ARG A 23 5.05 -5.37 1.63
C ARG A 23 4.63 -4.06 2.31
N ARG A 24 4.73 -4.02 3.63
CA ARG A 24 4.38 -2.84 4.44
C ARG A 24 5.28 -1.66 4.15
N ASP A 25 6.59 -1.88 4.04
CA ASP A 25 7.57 -0.82 3.69
C ASP A 25 7.34 -0.29 2.27
N PHE A 26 7.11 -1.18 1.30
CA PHE A 26 6.82 -0.81 -0.09
C PHE A 26 5.58 0.07 -0.20
N LEU A 27 4.48 -0.35 0.44
CA LEU A 27 3.23 0.42 0.44
C LEU A 27 3.39 1.76 1.14
N ARG A 28 4.13 1.80 2.25
CA ARG A 28 4.42 3.03 2.97
C ARG A 28 5.26 4.00 2.15
N ALA A 29 6.23 3.49 1.40
CA ALA A 29 7.04 4.29 0.49
C ALA A 29 6.22 4.83 -0.69
N LYS A 30 5.30 4.03 -1.25
CA LYS A 30 4.35 4.50 -2.28
C LYS A 30 3.40 5.56 -1.75
N LEU A 31 2.88 5.38 -0.54
CA LEU A 31 1.91 6.27 0.11
C LEU A 31 2.55 7.46 0.84
N VAL A 32 3.87 7.65 0.78
CA VAL A 32 4.57 8.74 1.46
C VAL A 32 4.13 10.13 0.96
N GLY A 33 3.67 10.21 -0.30
CA GLY A 33 3.12 11.41 -0.91
C GLY A 33 1.62 11.58 -0.74
N ALA A 34 0.94 10.67 -0.04
CA ALA A 34 -0.50 10.73 0.12
C ALA A 34 -0.90 11.94 0.97
N LYS A 35 -1.89 12.72 0.51
CA LYS A 35 -2.46 13.86 1.24
C LYS A 35 -3.37 13.43 2.42
N GLN A 36 -3.36 12.15 2.78
CA GLN A 36 -4.17 11.57 3.86
C GLN A 36 -3.37 11.51 5.17
N SER A 37 -4.09 11.48 6.29
CA SER A 37 -3.49 11.29 7.61
C SER A 37 -2.75 9.95 7.69
N ARG A 38 -1.66 9.94 8.46
CA ARG A 38 -0.83 8.75 8.67
C ARG A 38 -1.65 7.55 9.17
N ASP A 39 -2.61 7.75 10.06
CA ASP A 39 -3.51 6.69 10.52
C ASP A 39 -4.33 6.05 9.39
N ARG A 40 -4.83 6.86 8.44
CA ARG A 40 -5.57 6.34 7.28
C ARG A 40 -4.66 5.58 6.33
N VAL A 41 -3.44 6.06 6.14
CA VAL A 41 -2.43 5.36 5.33
C VAL A 41 -2.08 4.02 5.98
N GLU A 42 -1.83 3.99 7.30
CA GLU A 42 -1.52 2.73 7.99
C GLU A 42 -2.69 1.74 7.98
N MET A 43 -3.92 2.20 8.21
CA MET A 43 -5.13 1.36 8.12
C MET A 43 -5.31 0.78 6.71
N PHE A 44 -5.12 1.60 5.67
CA PHE A 44 -5.21 1.15 4.28
C PHE A 44 -4.15 0.09 3.96
N ILE A 45 -2.91 0.28 4.42
CA ILE A 45 -1.82 -0.69 4.26
C ILE A 45 -2.20 -2.02 4.92
N GLU A 46 -2.76 -1.99 6.13
CA GLU A 46 -3.20 -3.21 6.83
C GLU A 46 -4.34 -3.92 6.12
N GLU A 47 -5.35 -3.19 5.66
CA GLU A 47 -6.45 -3.77 4.87
C GLU A 47 -5.95 -4.41 3.57
N LEU A 48 -5.03 -3.74 2.86
CA LEU A 48 -4.48 -4.25 1.62
C LEU A 48 -3.65 -5.52 1.86
N MET A 49 -2.83 -5.55 2.92
CA MET A 49 -2.08 -6.75 3.31
C MET A 49 -3.00 -7.91 3.68
N GLN A 50 -4.10 -7.66 4.39
CA GLN A 50 -5.07 -8.70 4.73
C GLN A 50 -5.72 -9.28 3.46
N ARG A 51 -6.12 -8.41 2.52
CA ARG A 51 -6.68 -8.85 1.23
C ARG A 51 -5.70 -9.66 0.40
N ALA A 52 -4.44 -9.21 0.32
CA ALA A 52 -3.39 -9.93 -0.40
C ALA A 52 -3.10 -11.31 0.20
N LYS A 53 -3.30 -11.52 1.50
CA LYS A 53 -3.14 -12.85 2.13
C LYS A 53 -4.33 -13.79 1.92
N THR A 54 -5.47 -13.27 1.51
CA THR A 54 -6.72 -14.02 1.38
C THR A 54 -6.91 -14.57 -0.04
N LEU A 55 -6.06 -14.15 -0.99
CA LEU A 55 -6.02 -14.58 -2.38
C LEU A 55 -5.10 -15.79 -2.59
#